data_AF-A0A7J8Y5P0-F1
#
_entry.id   AF-A0A7J8Y5P0-F1
#
_cell.length_a   1.000
_cell.length_b   1.000
_cell.length_c   1.000
_cell.angle_alpha   90.00
_cell.angle_beta   90.00
_cell.angle_gamma   90.00
#
_symmetry.space_group_name_H-M   'P 1'
#
loop_
_entity.id
_entity.type
_entity.pdbx_description
1 polymer ?
#
loop_
_entity_poly.entity_id
_entity_poly.type
_entity_poly.pdbx_seq_one_letter_code
_entity_poly.pdbx_strand_id
1 'polypeptide(L)' 'MHPGSGFQMPLHYPRYTKADYEKMEEWKVDMLLREYGLSLEGNLSLDEKRAYAMGTFLWPHQY' A
#
# COMPACT_ATOMS: atom_id res chain seq x y z
N MET A 1 2.57 -28.80 13.54
CA MET A 1 3.08 -27.52 14.07
C MET A 1 2.74 -26.45 13.06
N HIS A 2 1.73 -25.62 13.33
CA HIS A 2 1.46 -24.45 12.49
C HIS A 2 2.50 -23.40 12.85
N PRO A 3 3.38 -22.96 11.94
CA PRO A 3 4.16 -21.78 12.21
C PRO A 3 3.16 -20.64 12.27
N GLY A 4 3.09 -19.97 13.44
CA GLY A 4 2.24 -18.81 13.60
C GLY A 4 2.60 -17.79 12.55
N SER A 5 1.64 -17.47 11.68
CA SER A 5 1.70 -16.31 10.79
C SER A 5 1.56 -15.05 11.65
N GLY A 6 2.56 -14.78 12.49
CA GLY A 6 2.70 -13.50 13.17
C GLY A 6 2.88 -12.42 12.12
N PHE A 7 2.33 -11.24 12.39
CA PHE A 7 2.58 -10.03 11.62
C PHE A 7 4.09 -9.85 11.44
N GLN A 8 4.59 -10.16 10.23
CA GLN A 8 5.97 -9.85 9.88
C GLN A 8 6.01 -8.35 9.65
N MET A 9 6.71 -7.59 10.50
CA MET A 9 6.99 -6.19 10.18
C MET A 9 7.61 -6.15 8.78
N PRO A 10 7.01 -5.47 7.80
CA PRO A 10 7.71 -5.18 6.56
C PRO A 10 8.88 -4.28 6.95
N LEU A 11 10.10 -4.83 6.94
CA LEU A 11 11.33 -4.08 7.23
C LEU A 11 11.56 -2.92 6.24
N HIS A 12 10.78 -2.88 5.15
CA HIS A 12 10.94 -1.97 4.02
C HIS A 12 9.68 -1.19 3.78
N TYR A 13 9.64 0.02 4.33
CA TYR A 13 8.63 1.02 3.97
C TYR A 13 8.69 1.29 2.46
N PRO A 14 7.55 1.45 1.78
CA PRO A 14 7.52 1.57 0.33
C PRO A 14 8.10 2.93 -0.05
N ARG A 15 9.27 2.94 -0.71
CA ARG A 15 9.94 4.17 -1.16
C ARG A 15 9.45 4.62 -2.54
N TYR A 16 8.16 4.46 -2.81
CA TYR A 16 7.55 4.90 -4.06
C TYR A 16 7.38 6.42 -4.06
N THR A 17 7.68 7.04 -5.19
CA THR A 17 7.42 8.48 -5.40
C THR A 17 5.95 8.70 -5.72
N LYS A 18 5.48 9.95 -5.66
CA LYS A 18 4.14 10.32 -6.11
C LYS A 18 3.84 9.82 -7.54
N ALA A 19 4.78 9.98 -8.46
CA ALA A 19 4.64 9.53 -9.84
C ALA A 19 4.52 8.00 -9.96
N ASP A 20 5.15 7.25 -9.05
CA ASP A 20 5.03 5.79 -9.02
C ASP A 20 3.63 5.36 -8.57
N TYR A 21 3.03 6.06 -7.60
CA TYR A 21 1.65 5.80 -7.18
C TYR A 21 0.63 6.17 -8.25
N GLU A 22 0.80 7.30 -8.93
CA GLU A 22 -0.08 7.73 -10.03
C GLU A 22 -0.10 6.71 -11.19
N LYS A 23 1.01 6.02 -11.42
CA LYS A 23 1.14 4.96 -12.45
C LYS A 23 0.91 3.56 -11.91
N MET A 24 0.65 3.40 -10.61
CA MET A 24 0.52 2.09 -9.98
C MET A 24 -0.76 1.40 -10.43
N GLU A 25 -0.65 0.19 -10.97
CA GLU A 25 -1.82 -0.61 -11.36
C GLU A 25 -2.60 -1.11 -10.14
N GLU A 26 -3.88 -1.42 -10.34
CA GLU A 26 -4.80 -1.80 -9.27
C GLU A 26 -4.32 -3.00 -8.44
N TRP A 27 -3.90 -4.06 -9.11
CA TRP A 27 -3.40 -5.25 -8.41
C TRP A 27 -2.17 -4.94 -7.54
N LYS A 28 -1.35 -3.97 -7.94
CA LYS A 28 -0.12 -3.61 -7.22
C LYS A 28 -0.43 -2.75 -6.00
N VAL A 29 -1.37 -1.80 -6.11
CA VAL A 29 -1.80 -1.02 -4.94
C VAL A 29 -2.58 -1.89 -3.96
N ASP A 30 -3.39 -2.84 -4.45
CA ASP A 30 -4.11 -3.79 -3.59
C ASP A 30 -3.16 -4.74 -2.86
N MET A 31 -2.14 -5.25 -3.55
CA MET A 31 -1.10 -6.08 -2.92
C MET A 31 -0.34 -5.27 -1.86
N LEU A 32 0.08 -4.04 -2.19
CA LEU A 32 0.78 -3.15 -1.27
C LEU A 32 -0.06 -2.89 -0.02
N LEU A 33 -1.33 -2.52 -0.17
CA LEU A 33 -2.20 -2.26 0.96
C LEU A 33 -2.42 -3.52 1.80
N ARG A 34 -2.59 -4.68 1.16
CA ARG A 34 -2.75 -5.97 1.85
C ARG A 34 -1.50 -6.39 2.64
N GLU A 35 -0.30 -6.17 2.11
CA GLU A 35 0.96 -6.45 2.81
C GLU A 35 1.09 -5.65 4.11
N TYR A 36 0.48 -4.47 4.17
CA TYR A 36 0.45 -3.60 5.35
C TYR A 36 -0.81 -3.79 6.20
N GLY A 37 -1.67 -4.76 5.89
CA GLY A 37 -2.91 -5.02 6.62
C GLY A 37 -4.02 -3.98 6.36
N LEU A 38 -3.85 -3.13 5.35
CA LEU A 38 -4.78 -2.06 4.96
C LEU A 38 -5.72 -2.51 3.85
N SER A 39 -6.28 -3.73 3.97
CA SER A 39 -7.16 -4.26 2.93
C SER A 39 -8.40 -3.37 2.79
N LEU A 40 -8.51 -2.68 1.66
CA LEU A 40 -9.65 -1.84 1.34
C LEU A 40 -10.79 -2.73 0.84
N GLU A 41 -11.70 -3.10 1.73
CA GLU A 41 -12.91 -3.85 1.38
C GLU A 41 -13.94 -2.91 0.74
N GLY A 42 -14.26 -3.13 -0.55
CA GLY A 42 -15.30 -2.37 -1.25
C GLY A 42 -14.94 -2.07 -2.72
N ASN A 43 -15.91 -1.50 -3.44
CA ASN A 43 -15.80 -1.13 -4.86
C ASN A 43 -15.10 0.25 -5.03
N LEU A 44 -14.00 0.48 -4.30
CA LEU A 44 -13.23 1.72 -4.39
C LEU A 44 -12.52 1.79 -5.74
N SER A 45 -12.57 2.96 -6.36
CA SER A 45 -11.87 3.21 -7.62
C SER A 45 -10.36 3.12 -7.44
N LEU A 46 -9.64 2.83 -8.53
CA LEU A 46 -8.18 2.78 -8.54
C LEU A 46 -7.55 4.09 -8.02
N ASP A 47 -8.13 5.24 -8.36
CA ASP A 47 -7.60 6.54 -7.94
C ASP A 47 -7.78 6.77 -6.42
N GLU A 48 -8.88 6.31 -5.84
CA GLU A 48 -9.08 6.35 -4.39
C GLU A 48 -8.07 5.44 -3.65
N LYS A 49 -7.82 4.24 -4.17
CA LYS A 49 -6.81 3.31 -3.63
C LYS A 49 -5.41 3.93 -3.68
N ARG A 50 -5.06 4.58 -4.80
CA ARG A 50 -3.78 5.31 -4.95
C ARG A 50 -3.67 6.47 -3.98
N ALA A 51 -4.72 7.30 -3.86
CA ALA A 51 -4.73 8.42 -2.94
C ALA A 51 -4.58 7.97 -1.47
N TYR A 52 -5.23 6.87 -1.10
CA TYR A 52 -5.10 6.26 0.22
C TYR A 52 -3.67 5.74 0.48
N ALA A 53 -3.10 5.01 -0.49
CA ALA A 53 -1.73 4.52 -0.41
C ALA A 53 -0.71 5.67 -0.34
N MET A 54 -0.88 6.73 -1.15
CA MET A 54 -0.06 7.94 -1.07
C MET A 54 -0.17 8.61 0.30
N GLY A 55 -1.38 8.80 0.83
CA GLY A 55 -1.56 9.39 2.15
C GLY A 55 -0.94 8.56 3.28
N THR A 56 -0.86 7.24 3.11
CA THR A 56 -0.33 6.32 4.12
C THR A 56 1.18 6.09 4.01
N PHE A 57 1.72 6.10 2.79
CA PHE A 57 3.10 5.70 2.49
C PHE A 57 3.99 6.83 1.95
N LEU A 58 3.44 7.97 1.52
CA LEU A 58 4.24 9.09 1.05
C LEU A 58 4.57 10.00 2.23
N TRP A 59 5.83 10.02 2.65
CA TRP A 59 6.29 10.93 3.70
C TRP A 59 6.31 12.39 3.23
N PRO A 60 6.06 13.37 4.11
CA PRO A 60 6.00 14.80 3.73
C PRO A 60 7.31 15.38 3.18
N HIS A 61 8.44 14.67 3.31
CA HIS A 61 9.70 15.01 2.62
C HIS A 61 9.70 14.68 1.11
N GLN A 62 8.66 14.02 0.61
CA GLN A 62 8.52 13.62 -0.79
C GLN A 62 7.37 14.37 -1.52
N TYR A 63 6.81 15.40 -0.87
CA TYR A 63 5.71 16.22 -1.41
C TYR A 63 6.23 17.44 -2.18
#